data_AF-A0A1V8ZXD4-F1
#
_entry.id   AF-A0A1V8ZXD4-F1
#
_cell.length_a   1.000
_cell.length_b   1.000
_cell.length_c   1.000
_cell.angle_alpha   90.00
_cell.angle_beta   90.00
_cell.angle_gamma   90.00
#
_symmetry.space_group_name_H-M   'P 1'
#
loop_
_entity.id
_entity.type
_entity.pdbx_description
1 polymer ?
#
loop_
_entity_poly.entity_id
_entity_poly.type
_entity_poly.pdbx_seq_one_letter_code
_entity_poly.pdbx_strand_id
1 'polypeptide(L)'
;MGTGELTRESPSTGLEGTELQPGAAVTASGRLSVAQMYEPATPSGPFTTAQLARLDEALTLASRETELHFSIYLGELGDEPRTGAESLHDTLGATGDDAVLIAVSPGERAVEVVTGARALQRLSDRGAKLAVMSMVASFKEGDLIGGLVSGLRMMADQAGSPPRG
;
A
#
# COMPACT_ATOMS: atom_id res chain seq x y z
N MET A 1 1.90 -63.66 31.13
CA MET A 1 0.72 -63.09 30.47
C MET A 1 0.51 -61.71 31.05
N GLY A 2 1.12 -60.72 30.42
CA GLY A 2 1.12 -59.33 30.81
C GLY A 2 1.35 -58.48 29.55
N THR A 3 1.05 -57.19 29.72
CA THR A 3 1.33 -56.09 28.80
C THR A 3 0.26 -55.87 27.72
N GLY A 4 -0.66 -54.94 28.01
CA GLY A 4 -1.21 -54.08 26.97
C GLY A 4 -0.17 -53.02 26.60
N GLU A 5 -0.14 -52.60 25.34
CA GLU A 5 0.59 -51.40 24.96
C GLU A 5 -0.15 -50.68 23.83
N LEU A 6 -0.45 -49.41 24.08
CA LEU A 6 -0.83 -48.41 23.10
C LEU A 6 0.42 -48.06 22.29
N THR A 7 0.39 -48.19 20.96
CA THR A 7 1.42 -47.59 20.10
C THR A 7 0.80 -46.57 19.16
N ARG A 8 1.37 -45.36 19.29
CA ARG A 8 1.15 -44.14 18.52
C ARG A 8 1.30 -44.34 17.01
N GLU A 9 0.61 -43.43 16.33
CA GLU A 9 0.57 -43.13 14.91
C GLU A 9 1.94 -43.05 14.22
N SER A 10 1.95 -43.42 12.94
CA SER A 10 2.82 -42.81 11.93
C SER A 10 1.91 -42.07 10.94
N PRO A 11 2.20 -40.81 10.56
CA PRO A 11 1.42 -40.13 9.53
C PRO A 11 1.73 -40.82 8.20
N SER A 12 0.76 -41.58 7.71
CA SER A 12 0.80 -42.16 6.36
C SER A 12 0.94 -41.03 5.36
N THR A 13 2.01 -41.04 4.57
CA THR A 13 2.35 -40.05 3.53
C THR A 13 1.36 -40.04 2.35
N GLY A 14 0.17 -40.63 2.48
CA GLY A 14 -1.00 -40.40 1.63
C GLY A 14 -0.81 -40.53 0.12
N LEU A 15 0.20 -41.25 -0.35
CA LEU A 15 0.56 -41.30 -1.78
C LEU A 15 0.72 -42.75 -2.24
N GLU A 16 -0.41 -43.43 -2.34
CA GLU A 16 -0.60 -44.51 -3.29
C GLU A 16 -1.81 -44.12 -4.18
N GLY A 17 -1.55 -43.85 -5.47
CA GLY A 17 -2.59 -43.83 -6.49
C GLY A 17 -3.13 -42.48 -6.99
N THR A 18 -2.57 -41.32 -6.64
CA THR A 18 -2.98 -40.05 -7.26
C THR A 18 -2.22 -39.82 -8.57
N GLU A 19 -2.91 -39.98 -9.70
CA GLU A 19 -2.48 -39.39 -10.98
C GLU A 19 -2.11 -37.93 -10.74
N LEU A 20 -0.88 -37.56 -11.13
CA LEU A 20 -0.43 -36.18 -11.01
C LEU A 20 -1.38 -35.28 -11.80
N GLN A 21 -1.80 -34.18 -11.17
CA GLN A 21 -2.61 -33.19 -11.85
C GLN A 21 -1.87 -32.70 -13.12
N PRO A 22 -2.57 -32.50 -14.25
CA PRO A 22 -1.94 -31.95 -15.46
C PRO A 22 -1.14 -30.69 -15.15
N GLY A 23 0.16 -30.70 -15.50
CA GLY A 23 1.10 -29.63 -15.16
C GLY A 23 2.01 -29.93 -13.97
N ALA A 24 1.81 -31.01 -13.22
CA ALA A 24 2.71 -31.42 -12.14
C ALA A 24 3.69 -32.53 -12.57
N ALA A 25 4.96 -32.40 -12.19
CA ALA A 25 6.02 -33.38 -12.43
C ALA A 25 6.96 -33.47 -11.21
N VAL A 26 7.29 -34.69 -10.79
CA VAL A 26 8.32 -34.93 -9.77
C VAL A 26 9.70 -34.89 -10.44
N THR A 27 10.56 -33.99 -9.98
CA THR A 27 11.94 -33.84 -10.47
C THR A 27 12.88 -34.89 -9.88
N ALA A 28 14.09 -35.03 -10.44
CA ALA A 28 15.09 -36.02 -10.01
C ALA A 28 15.50 -35.94 -8.53
N SER A 29 15.27 -34.80 -7.87
CA SER A 29 15.53 -34.63 -6.43
C SER A 29 14.35 -35.06 -5.54
N GLY A 30 13.24 -35.52 -6.11
CA GLY A 30 11.99 -35.76 -5.40
C GLY A 30 11.12 -34.51 -5.23
N ARG A 31 11.56 -33.33 -5.69
CA ARG A 31 10.75 -32.10 -5.63
C ARG A 31 9.56 -32.18 -6.60
N LEU A 32 8.36 -31.89 -6.12
CA LEU A 32 7.17 -31.69 -6.95
C LEU A 32 7.25 -30.31 -7.64
N SER A 33 7.41 -30.29 -8.95
CA SER A 33 7.25 -29.08 -9.77
C SER A 33 5.82 -29.03 -10.29
N VAL A 34 5.14 -27.89 -10.14
CA VAL A 34 3.77 -27.69 -10.62
C VAL A 34 3.77 -26.47 -11.55
N ALA A 35 3.27 -26.65 -12.77
CA ALA A 35 2.93 -25.59 -13.69
C ALA A 35 1.47 -25.19 -13.44
N GLN A 36 1.27 -23.94 -13.04
CA GLN A 36 -0.06 -23.35 -12.88
C GLN A 36 -0.30 -22.40 -14.05
N MET A 37 -1.54 -22.35 -14.57
CA MET A 37 -1.90 -21.30 -15.51
C MET A 37 -1.72 -19.94 -14.83
N TYR A 38 -0.90 -19.09 -15.44
CA TYR A 38 -0.75 -17.71 -15.00
C TYR A 38 -2.05 -16.97 -15.36
N GLU A 39 -2.94 -16.86 -14.39
CA GLU A 39 -3.99 -15.86 -14.46
C GLU A 39 -3.35 -14.52 -14.06
N PRO A 40 -3.34 -13.50 -14.95
CA PRO A 40 -2.84 -12.20 -14.55
C PRO A 40 -3.69 -11.72 -13.38
N ALA A 41 -3.05 -11.56 -12.23
CA ALA A 41 -3.69 -10.99 -11.05
C ALA A 41 -4.17 -9.59 -11.43
N THR A 42 -5.47 -9.45 -11.68
CA THR A 42 -6.07 -8.13 -11.87
C THR A 42 -5.94 -7.41 -10.52
N PRO A 43 -5.47 -6.15 -10.49
CA PRO A 43 -5.36 -5.42 -9.23
C PRO A 43 -6.70 -5.47 -8.48
N SER A 44 -6.70 -5.98 -7.25
CA SER A 44 -7.86 -5.97 -6.39
C SER A 44 -8.01 -4.56 -5.80
N GLY A 45 -8.62 -3.65 -6.55
CA GLY A 45 -8.78 -2.27 -6.12
C GLY A 45 -9.42 -1.37 -7.18
N PRO A 46 -9.63 -0.07 -6.87
CA PRO A 46 -10.31 0.87 -7.76
C PRO A 46 -9.45 1.36 -8.94
N PHE A 47 -8.25 0.81 -9.11
CA PHE A 47 -7.27 1.29 -10.08
C PHE A 47 -6.82 0.19 -11.04
N THR A 48 -6.71 0.56 -12.31
CA THR A 48 -6.03 -0.24 -13.31
C THR A 48 -4.52 -0.25 -13.08
N THR A 49 -3.81 -1.22 -13.66
CA THR A 49 -2.34 -1.29 -13.60
C THR A 49 -1.67 -0.01 -14.12
N ALA A 50 -2.20 0.58 -15.19
CA ALA A 50 -1.66 1.82 -15.76
C ALA A 50 -1.85 3.03 -14.82
N GLN A 51 -2.97 3.07 -14.09
CA GLN A 51 -3.22 4.09 -13.07
C GLN A 51 -2.29 3.94 -11.88
N LEU A 52 -2.08 2.71 -11.39
CA LEU A 52 -1.12 2.42 -10.32
C LEU A 52 0.31 2.81 -10.71
N ALA A 53 0.75 2.49 -11.92
CA ALA A 53 2.06 2.88 -12.42
C ALA A 53 2.24 4.41 -12.45
N ARG A 54 1.18 5.14 -12.84
CA ARG A 54 1.20 6.62 -12.87
C ARG A 54 1.27 7.22 -11.46
N LEU A 55 0.62 6.58 -10.49
CA LEU A 55 0.66 6.99 -9.09
C LEU A 55 2.02 6.68 -8.45
N ASP A 56 2.59 5.51 -8.73
CA ASP A 56 3.92 5.09 -8.27
C ASP A 56 5.02 6.02 -8.79
N GLU A 57 4.96 6.40 -10.07
CA GLU A 57 5.88 7.38 -10.64
C GLU A 57 5.77 8.73 -9.91
N ALA A 58 4.56 9.20 -9.65
CA ALA A 58 4.34 10.46 -8.95
C ALA A 58 4.90 10.40 -7.51
N LEU A 59 4.65 9.31 -6.77
CA LEU A 59 5.21 9.05 -5.43
C LEU A 59 6.73 9.05 -5.46
N THR A 60 7.32 8.30 -6.39
CA THR A 60 8.76 8.21 -6.55
C THR A 60 9.39 9.57 -6.83
N LEU A 61 8.81 10.37 -7.72
CA LEU A 61 9.33 11.69 -8.05
C LEU A 61 9.21 12.66 -6.87
N ALA A 62 8.03 12.75 -6.24
CA ALA A 62 7.79 13.63 -5.11
C ALA A 62 8.73 13.31 -3.93
N SER A 63 8.89 12.03 -3.61
CA SER A 63 9.80 11.60 -2.55
C SER A 63 11.27 11.85 -2.88
N ARG A 64 11.70 11.67 -4.13
CA ARG A 64 13.08 11.94 -4.53
C ARG A 64 13.42 13.42 -4.57
N GLU A 65 12.52 14.24 -5.09
CA GLU A 65 12.72 15.67 -5.23
C GLU A 65 12.80 16.37 -3.88
N THR A 66 11.97 15.92 -2.95
CA THR A 66 11.86 16.53 -1.63
C THR A 66 12.68 15.82 -0.57
N GLU A 67 13.08 14.57 -0.75
CA GLU A 67 13.60 13.70 0.32
C GLU A 67 12.60 13.48 1.48
N LEU A 68 11.30 13.71 1.27
CA LEU A 68 10.23 13.36 2.21
C LEU A 68 9.61 11.99 1.85
N HIS A 69 9.12 11.28 2.85
CA HIS A 69 8.45 10.00 2.66
C HIS A 69 6.96 10.20 2.39
N PHE A 70 6.57 10.29 1.12
CA PHE A 70 5.16 10.37 0.74
C PHE A 70 4.52 8.98 0.74
N SER A 71 3.34 8.89 1.34
CA SER A 71 2.53 7.67 1.34
C SER A 71 1.06 8.01 1.11
N ILE A 72 0.33 7.07 0.51
CA ILE A 72 -1.10 7.20 0.26
C ILE A 72 -1.81 6.01 0.90
N TYR A 73 -2.84 6.30 1.69
CA TYR A 73 -3.79 5.33 2.18
C TYR A 73 -5.14 5.57 1.52
N LEU A 74 -5.76 4.51 0.99
CA LEU A 74 -7.11 4.54 0.42
C LEU A 74 -7.95 3.49 1.11
N GLY A 75 -8.89 3.92 1.94
CA GLY A 75 -9.70 3.04 2.77
C GLY A 75 -10.50 3.79 3.81
N GLU A 76 -11.15 3.04 4.69
CA GLU A 76 -11.97 3.58 5.78
C GLU A 76 -11.07 4.25 6.84
N LEU A 77 -11.47 5.44 7.30
CA LEU A 77 -10.80 6.18 8.37
C LEU A 77 -11.60 6.15 9.69
N GLY A 78 -12.80 5.57 9.66
CA GLY A 78 -13.72 5.51 10.80
C GLY A 78 -14.52 6.80 11.00
N ASP A 79 -15.24 6.86 12.13
CA ASP A 79 -16.18 7.94 12.42
C ASP A 79 -15.50 9.30 12.64
N GLU A 80 -14.23 9.30 13.05
CA GLU A 80 -13.41 10.51 13.21
C GLU A 80 -12.18 10.43 12.28
N PRO A 81 -12.33 10.86 11.00
CA PRO A 81 -11.31 10.64 9.97
C PRO A 81 -9.94 11.19 10.32
N ARG A 82 -9.89 12.31 11.05
CA ARG A 82 -8.65 12.92 11.52
C ARG A 82 -7.87 11.98 12.42
N THR A 83 -8.52 11.43 13.45
CA THR A 83 -7.91 10.48 14.38
C THR A 83 -7.51 9.19 13.69
N GLY A 84 -8.31 8.71 12.72
CA GLY A 84 -7.96 7.56 11.89
C GLY A 84 -6.68 7.80 11.06
N ALA A 85 -6.58 8.94 10.40
CA ALA A 85 -5.40 9.32 9.61
C ALA A 85 -4.15 9.50 10.48
N GLU A 86 -4.28 10.13 11.66
CA GLU A 86 -3.17 10.26 12.63
C GLU A 86 -2.70 8.89 13.12
N SER A 87 -3.64 7.99 13.46
CA SER A 87 -3.30 6.62 13.87
C SER A 87 -2.56 5.85 12.78
N LEU A 88 -2.96 6.02 11.52
CA LEU A 88 -2.26 5.43 10.37
C LEU A 88 -0.83 5.99 10.23
N HIS A 89 -0.67 7.31 10.38
CA HIS A 89 0.65 7.93 10.34
C HIS A 89 1.56 7.44 11.47
N ASP A 90 1.03 7.27 12.68
CA ASP A 90 1.79 6.76 13.83
C ASP A 90 2.37 5.36 13.59
N THR A 91 1.74 4.55 12.73
CA THR A 91 2.27 3.22 12.36
C THR A 91 3.60 3.27 11.60
N LEU A 92 3.97 4.43 11.03
CA LEU A 92 5.25 4.63 10.33
C LEU A 92 6.44 4.64 11.31
N GLY A 93 6.20 4.86 12.61
CA GLY A 93 7.24 4.83 13.63
C GLY A 93 8.38 5.80 13.34
N ALA A 94 9.61 5.27 13.26
CA ALA A 94 10.83 6.09 13.18
C ALA A 94 10.94 6.94 11.89
N THR A 95 10.25 6.57 10.81
CA THR A 95 10.23 7.36 9.56
C THR A 95 9.13 8.42 9.55
N GLY A 96 8.24 8.43 10.55
CA GLY A 96 7.09 9.32 10.62
C GLY A 96 7.46 10.81 10.65
N ASP A 97 8.60 11.17 11.23
CA ASP A 97 9.03 12.59 11.32
C ASP A 97 9.24 13.25 9.95
N ASP A 98 9.69 12.48 8.95
CA ASP A 98 9.93 12.94 7.57
C ASP A 98 8.81 12.50 6.61
N ALA A 99 7.73 11.93 7.14
CA ALA A 99 6.64 11.40 6.34
C ALA A 99 5.54 12.43 6.06
N VAL A 100 4.87 12.23 4.93
CA VAL A 100 3.61 12.88 4.57
C VAL A 100 2.64 11.79 4.17
N LEU A 101 1.63 11.54 5.00
CA LEU A 101 0.56 10.60 4.71
C LEU A 101 -0.62 11.35 4.10
N ILE A 102 -1.09 10.86 2.96
CA ILE A 102 -2.31 11.29 2.30
C ILE A 102 -3.34 10.18 2.50
N ALA A 103 -4.30 10.40 3.39
CA ALA A 103 -5.33 9.43 3.72
C ALA A 103 -6.65 9.84 3.06
N VAL A 104 -7.17 8.98 2.19
CA VAL A 104 -8.40 9.22 1.44
C VAL A 104 -9.42 8.16 1.79
N SER A 105 -10.59 8.59 2.24
CA SER A 105 -11.77 7.73 2.37
C SER A 105 -12.88 8.20 1.43
N PRO A 106 -13.13 7.48 0.33
CA PRO A 106 -14.28 7.74 -0.53
C PRO A 106 -15.62 7.51 0.18
N GLY A 107 -15.67 6.55 1.12
CA GLY A 107 -16.88 6.21 1.89
C GLY A 107 -17.29 7.33 2.84
N GLU A 108 -16.34 7.80 3.66
CA GLU A 108 -16.56 8.91 4.59
C GLU A 108 -16.45 10.30 3.91
N ARG A 109 -16.11 10.34 2.62
CA ARG A 109 -15.86 11.58 1.84
C ARG A 109 -14.82 12.48 2.51
N ALA A 110 -13.79 11.87 3.07
CA ALA A 110 -12.74 12.53 3.80
C ALA A 110 -11.40 12.45 3.06
N VAL A 111 -10.65 13.54 3.12
CA VAL A 111 -9.26 13.61 2.64
C VAL A 111 -8.45 14.29 3.72
N GLU A 112 -7.56 13.53 4.34
CA GLU A 112 -6.68 14.00 5.41
C GLU A 112 -5.23 13.97 4.92
N VAL A 113 -4.47 14.99 5.31
CA VAL A 113 -3.01 15.01 5.15
C VAL A 113 -2.39 15.13 6.53
N VAL A 114 -1.54 14.17 6.87
CA VAL A 114 -0.79 14.15 8.12
C VAL A 114 0.69 14.29 7.79
N THR A 115 1.32 15.31 8.36
CA THR A 115 2.73 15.62 8.15
C THR A 115 3.52 15.35 9.42
N GLY A 116 4.66 14.70 9.26
CA GLY A 116 5.66 14.53 10.31
C GLY A 116 6.27 15.85 10.77
N ALA A 117 6.89 15.85 11.96
CA ALA A 117 7.41 17.06 12.58
C ALA A 117 8.50 17.78 11.75
N ARG A 118 9.35 17.02 11.02
CA ARG A 118 10.36 17.60 10.10
C ARG A 118 9.75 17.92 8.75
N ALA A 119 8.86 17.07 8.25
CA ALA A 119 8.12 17.34 7.02
C ALA A 119 7.33 18.66 7.08
N LEU A 120 6.69 18.97 8.22
CA LEU A 120 5.91 20.19 8.44
C LEU A 120 6.73 21.48 8.28
N GLN A 121 8.04 21.45 8.55
CA GLN A 121 8.92 22.61 8.35
C GLN A 121 9.08 22.98 6.87
N ARG A 122 8.80 22.03 5.97
CA ARG A 122 8.95 22.17 4.53
C ARG A 122 7.58 22.24 3.84
N LEU A 123 6.64 21.41 4.26
CA LEU A 123 5.26 21.42 3.79
C LEU A 123 4.33 21.99 4.86
N SER A 124 4.07 23.30 4.78
CA SER A 124 3.15 23.97 5.70
C SER A 124 1.70 23.49 5.55
N ASP A 125 0.90 23.62 6.61
CA ASP A 125 -0.54 23.35 6.59
C ASP A 125 -1.27 24.07 5.46
N ARG A 126 -0.84 25.30 5.13
CA ARG A 126 -1.39 26.06 4.01
C ARG A 126 -1.10 25.38 2.67
N GLY A 127 0.12 24.89 2.47
CA GLY A 127 0.51 24.15 1.27
C GLY A 127 -0.27 22.85 1.13
N ALA A 128 -0.35 22.07 2.21
CA ALA A 128 -1.13 20.84 2.26
C ALA A 128 -2.62 21.10 1.98
N LYS A 129 -3.21 22.13 2.59
CA LYS A 129 -4.62 22.49 2.38
C LYS A 129 -4.94 22.85 0.93
N LEU A 130 -4.03 23.54 0.23
CA LEU A 130 -4.21 23.84 -1.20
C LEU A 130 -4.24 22.55 -2.04
N ALA A 131 -3.34 21.61 -1.75
CA ALA A 131 -3.33 20.31 -2.41
C ALA A 131 -4.62 19.51 -2.13
N VAL A 132 -5.10 19.50 -0.88
CA VAL A 132 -6.37 18.86 -0.50
C VAL A 132 -7.55 19.46 -1.25
N MET A 133 -7.62 20.79 -1.36
CA MET A 133 -8.69 21.45 -2.12
C MET A 133 -8.68 21.06 -3.61
N SER A 134 -7.50 20.95 -4.21
CA SER A 134 -7.34 20.47 -5.59
C SER A 134 -7.80 19.01 -5.74
N MET A 135 -7.33 18.12 -4.85
CA MET A 135 -7.74 16.72 -4.82
C MET A 135 -9.25 16.57 -4.73
N VAL A 136 -9.89 17.27 -3.78
CA VAL A 136 -11.35 17.23 -3.58
C VAL A 136 -12.10 17.71 -4.83
N ALA A 137 -11.58 18.70 -5.56
CA ALA A 137 -12.19 19.13 -6.81
C ALA A 137 -12.17 18.01 -7.87
N SER A 138 -11.02 17.39 -8.10
CA SER A 138 -10.90 16.25 -9.04
C SER A 138 -11.73 15.04 -8.62
N PHE A 139 -11.81 14.74 -7.32
CA PHE A 139 -12.57 13.60 -6.81
C PHE A 139 -14.07 13.78 -7.04
N LYS A 140 -14.59 15.01 -6.97
CA LYS A 140 -15.99 15.34 -7.30
C LYS A 140 -16.33 15.10 -8.78
N GLU A 141 -15.33 15.16 -9.65
CA GLU A 141 -15.45 14.87 -11.08
C GLU A 141 -15.24 13.38 -11.40
N GLY A 142 -14.96 12.55 -10.38
CA GLY A 142 -14.69 11.12 -10.53
C GLY A 142 -13.25 10.79 -10.91
N ASP A 143 -12.33 11.76 -10.89
CA ASP A 143 -10.92 11.55 -11.22
C ASP A 143 -10.05 11.39 -9.96
N LEU A 144 -10.11 10.20 -9.36
CA LEU A 144 -9.33 9.86 -8.16
C LEU A 144 -7.81 9.85 -8.43
N ILE A 145 -7.40 9.35 -9.60
CA ILE A 145 -5.96 9.26 -9.95
C ILE A 145 -5.39 10.63 -10.29
N GLY A 146 -6.08 11.41 -11.12
CA GLY A 146 -5.64 12.75 -11.47
C GLY A 146 -5.59 13.66 -10.24
N GLY A 147 -6.58 13.55 -9.35
CA GLY A 147 -6.55 14.25 -8.06
C GLY A 147 -5.33 13.88 -7.23
N LEU A 148 -5.08 12.59 -6.98
CA LEU A 148 -3.92 12.14 -6.19
C LEU A 148 -2.58 12.58 -6.80
N VAL A 149 -2.40 12.40 -8.12
CA VAL A 149 -1.17 12.79 -8.82
C VAL A 149 -0.97 14.32 -8.77
N SER A 150 -2.04 15.10 -8.98
CA SER A 150 -1.97 16.57 -8.90
C SER A 150 -1.66 17.04 -7.48
N GLY A 151 -2.37 16.50 -6.47
CA GLY A 151 -2.16 16.86 -5.08
C GLY A 151 -0.73 16.56 -4.63
N LEU A 152 -0.20 15.40 -5.01
CA LEU A 152 1.17 15.02 -4.69
C LEU A 152 2.20 15.95 -5.33
N ARG A 153 2.03 16.30 -6.61
CA ARG A 153 2.89 17.28 -7.28
C ARG A 153 2.85 18.65 -6.60
N MET A 154 1.65 19.12 -6.26
CA MET A 154 1.50 20.39 -5.54
C MET A 154 2.21 20.35 -4.19
N MET A 155 2.11 19.26 -3.43
CA MET A 155 2.83 19.12 -2.16
C MET A 155 4.34 19.06 -2.35
N ALA A 156 4.83 18.37 -3.39
CA ALA A 156 6.25 18.35 -3.73
C ALA A 156 6.77 19.76 -4.07
N ASP A 157 6.05 20.50 -4.93
CA ASP A 157 6.39 21.87 -5.32
C ASP A 157 6.45 22.80 -4.09
N GLN A 158 5.54 22.62 -3.12
CA GLN A 158 5.54 23.41 -1.88
C GLN A 158 6.69 23.03 -0.94
N ALA A 159 7.01 21.74 -0.81
CA ALA A 159 8.10 21.26 0.04
C ALA A 159 9.49 21.59 -0.51
N GLY A 160 9.61 21.69 -1.84
CA GLY A 160 10.84 21.99 -2.57
C GLY A 160 11.96 20.98 -2.34
N SER A 161 13.15 21.27 -2.88
CA SER A 161 14.36 20.47 -2.59
C SER A 161 14.86 20.71 -1.16
N PRO A 162 15.58 19.74 -0.58
CA PRO A 162 16.15 19.90 0.76
C PRO A 162 17.09 21.11 0.81
N PRO A 163 17.14 21.84 1.94
CA PRO A 163 18.12 22.89 2.11
C PRO A 163 19.53 22.33 1.99
N ARG A 164 20.39 22.96 1.19
CA ARG A 164 21.80 22.60 1.09
C ARG A 164 22.47 22.98 2.41
N GLY A 165 22.87 21.98 3.19
CA GLY A 165 23.67 22.15 4.40
C GLY A 165 25.08 22.64 4.13
#